data_AF-A0AAW9NH86-F1
#
_entry.id   AF-A0AAW9NH86-F1
#
_cell.length_a   1.000
_cell.length_b   1.000
_cell.length_c   1.000
_cell.angle_alpha   90.00
_cell.angle_beta   90.00
_cell.angle_gamma   90.00
#
_symmetry.space_group_name_H-M   'P 1'
#
loop_
_entity.id
_entity.type
_entity.pdbx_description
1 polymer ?
#
loop_
_entity_poly.entity_id
_entity_poly.type
_entity_poly.pdbx_seq_one_letter_code
_entity_poly.pdbx_strand_id
1 'polypeptide(L)'
;MTAPLRTDTTIGDSALDRAVWFNTGIDPDTGETTLFSHTGSNNYTYALHGSENGFVGQGGTAPLEEYAAASSVKLYEYVSDYSYEDLTSLGAEISLDPVERIVSERDANIPITADVPDGSKAVLKKDGVSVASSTFANGKAVISVKGSDVDAGANYAVVVYDGSKVLGVVILPVVTVVSATPTATVKKLNGNQKRLTVTVTEEYSDDSAEPFTEEVLIRNNAADVYQVGPYKVYVDTKGNNKIRKCYIMNE
;
A
#
# COMPACT_ATOMS: atom_id res chain seq x y z
N MET A 1 -29.13 6.10 -12.35
CA MET A 1 -28.38 6.38 -11.11
C MET A 1 -28.19 5.03 -10.44
N THR A 2 -27.02 4.42 -10.59
CA THR A 2 -26.79 3.00 -10.29
C THR A 2 -25.84 2.94 -9.09
N ALA A 3 -26.33 2.42 -7.97
CA ALA A 3 -25.52 2.21 -6.77
C ALA A 3 -24.51 1.07 -7.03
N PRO A 4 -23.21 1.26 -6.78
CA PRO A 4 -22.23 0.17 -6.86
C PRO A 4 -22.29 -0.75 -5.64
N LEU A 5 -21.93 -2.00 -5.93
CA LEU A 5 -21.78 -3.21 -5.10
C LEU A 5 -21.71 -3.02 -3.58
N ARG A 6 -22.53 -3.81 -2.86
CA ARG A 6 -22.15 -4.33 -1.55
C ARG A 6 -21.63 -5.76 -1.73
N THR A 7 -20.33 -5.94 -1.59
CA THR A 7 -19.76 -7.27 -1.33
C THR A 7 -19.95 -7.55 0.15
N ASP A 8 -20.79 -8.53 0.47
CA ASP A 8 -20.93 -8.98 1.85
C ASP A 8 -19.73 -9.85 2.21
N THR A 9 -18.91 -9.37 3.15
CA THR A 9 -17.72 -10.05 3.67
C THR A 9 -18.05 -11.30 4.48
N THR A 10 -19.32 -11.67 4.65
CA THR A 10 -19.73 -12.90 5.36
C THR A 10 -19.76 -14.15 4.49
N ILE A 11 -19.53 -14.06 3.18
CA ILE A 11 -19.38 -15.24 2.30
C ILE A 11 -17.91 -15.66 2.26
N GLY A 12 -17.40 -16.09 3.41
CA GLY A 12 -16.03 -16.55 3.63
C GLY A 12 -15.96 -18.04 3.93
N ASP A 13 -16.34 -18.89 2.97
CA ASP A 13 -16.08 -20.34 3.05
C ASP A 13 -15.22 -20.76 1.86
N SER A 14 -14.03 -21.30 2.14
CA SER A 14 -13.09 -21.83 1.14
C SER A 14 -13.57 -23.12 0.46
N ALA A 15 -14.66 -23.73 0.95
CA ALA A 15 -15.32 -24.87 0.33
C ALA A 15 -16.49 -24.50 -0.59
N LEU A 16 -16.92 -23.23 -0.62
CA LEU A 16 -17.93 -22.76 -1.57
C LEU A 16 -17.25 -22.31 -2.86
N ASP A 17 -17.44 -23.12 -3.90
CA ASP A 17 -17.17 -22.74 -5.28
C ASP A 17 -17.74 -21.33 -5.50
N ARG A 18 -16.87 -20.37 -5.86
CA ARG A 18 -17.19 -18.93 -5.86
C ARG A 18 -18.26 -18.64 -6.92
N ALA A 19 -19.53 -18.80 -6.58
CA ALA A 19 -20.63 -18.34 -7.39
C ALA A 19 -20.65 -16.81 -7.31
N VAL A 20 -20.18 -16.15 -8.36
CA VAL A 20 -20.34 -14.71 -8.49
C VAL A 20 -21.73 -14.46 -9.06
N TRP A 21 -22.61 -13.91 -8.22
CA TRP A 21 -23.98 -13.59 -8.60
C TRP A 21 -24.02 -12.19 -9.19
N PHE A 22 -24.40 -12.08 -10.46
CA PHE A 22 -24.71 -10.81 -11.09
C PHE A 22 -26.19 -10.80 -11.45
N ASN A 23 -26.87 -9.67 -11.24
CA ASN A 23 -28.21 -9.46 -11.74
C ASN A 23 -28.21 -8.47 -12.91
N THR A 24 -29.12 -8.64 -13.85
CA THR A 24 -29.51 -7.52 -14.71
C THR A 24 -30.27 -6.49 -13.89
N GLY A 25 -30.23 -5.21 -14.31
CA GLY A 25 -31.13 -4.20 -13.74
C GLY A 25 -32.58 -4.68 -13.79
N ILE A 26 -33.35 -4.39 -12.74
CA ILE A 26 -34.76 -4.77 -12.65
C ILE A 26 -35.54 -3.84 -13.58
N ASP A 27 -36.28 -4.41 -14.52
CA ASP A 27 -37.22 -3.63 -15.34
C ASP A 27 -38.30 -3.03 -14.42
N PRO A 28 -38.45 -1.70 -14.37
CA PRO A 28 -39.37 -1.05 -13.44
C PRO A 28 -40.85 -1.22 -13.81
N ASP A 29 -41.16 -1.58 -15.06
CA ASP A 29 -42.52 -1.76 -15.57
C ASP A 29 -42.97 -3.23 -15.50
N THR A 30 -42.04 -4.19 -15.63
CA THR A 30 -42.33 -5.64 -15.66
C THR A 30 -41.79 -6.43 -14.47
N GLY A 31 -40.86 -5.87 -13.70
CA GLY A 31 -40.19 -6.54 -12.57
C GLY A 31 -39.21 -7.63 -12.99
N GLU A 32 -38.86 -7.74 -14.28
CA GLU A 32 -37.97 -8.77 -14.79
C GLU A 32 -36.50 -8.53 -14.42
N THR A 33 -35.79 -9.61 -14.08
CA THR A 33 -34.34 -9.61 -13.83
C THR A 33 -33.75 -10.99 -14.12
N THR A 34 -32.46 -11.09 -14.43
CA THR A 34 -31.78 -12.38 -14.62
C THR A 34 -30.56 -12.46 -13.71
N LEU A 35 -30.46 -13.52 -12.92
CA LEU A 35 -29.30 -13.87 -12.12
C LEU A 35 -28.40 -14.84 -12.89
N PHE A 36 -27.11 -14.57 -12.92
CA PHE A 36 -26.10 -15.48 -13.49
C PHE A 36 -25.25 -16.10 -12.38
N SER A 37 -24.92 -17.38 -12.53
CA SER A 37 -23.94 -18.08 -11.71
C SER A 37 -22.93 -18.78 -12.61
N HIS A 38 -21.65 -18.56 -12.37
CA HIS A 38 -20.56 -19.21 -13.08
C HIS A 38 -19.72 -19.99 -12.07
N THR A 39 -19.44 -21.26 -12.36
CA THR A 39 -18.68 -22.14 -11.48
C THR A 39 -17.34 -22.51 -12.12
N GLY A 40 -16.24 -22.12 -11.46
CA GLY A 40 -14.88 -22.35 -11.97
C GLY A 40 -14.47 -23.82 -12.04
N SER A 41 -15.13 -24.70 -11.28
CA SER A 41 -14.81 -26.13 -11.24
C SER A 41 -15.20 -26.94 -12.49
N ASN A 42 -16.23 -26.50 -13.21
CA ASN A 42 -16.78 -27.22 -14.38
C ASN A 42 -16.97 -26.34 -15.62
N ASN A 43 -16.68 -25.04 -15.50
CA ASN A 43 -16.78 -24.05 -16.56
C ASN A 43 -18.21 -23.87 -17.14
N TYR A 44 -19.25 -24.23 -16.38
CA TYR A 44 -20.64 -24.02 -16.76
C TYR A 44 -21.16 -22.67 -16.24
N THR A 45 -22.11 -22.11 -16.99
CA THR A 45 -22.86 -20.90 -16.62
C THR A 45 -24.34 -21.25 -16.51
N TYR A 46 -24.95 -20.89 -15.39
CA TYR A 46 -26.38 -21.07 -15.11
C TYR A 46 -27.06 -19.70 -15.06
N ALA A 47 -28.28 -19.61 -15.60
CA ALA A 47 -29.10 -18.40 -15.54
C ALA A 47 -30.43 -18.69 -14.84
N LEU A 48 -30.86 -17.78 -13.97
CA LEU A 48 -32.12 -17.82 -13.24
C LEU A 48 -32.92 -16.56 -13.58
N HIS A 49 -34.05 -16.75 -14.25
CA HIS A 49 -34.94 -15.65 -14.62
C HIS A 49 -35.91 -15.35 -13.47
N GLY A 50 -35.95 -14.07 -13.09
CA GLY A 50 -36.83 -13.51 -12.08
C GLY A 50 -37.87 -12.59 -12.71
N SER A 51 -39.05 -12.55 -12.11
CA SER A 51 -40.15 -11.62 -12.41
C SER A 51 -40.74 -11.07 -11.11
N GLU A 52 -41.77 -10.23 -11.21
CA GLU A 52 -42.56 -9.77 -10.05
C GLU A 52 -43.12 -10.92 -9.18
N ASN A 53 -43.22 -12.13 -9.73
CA ASN A 53 -43.72 -13.33 -9.06
C ASN A 53 -42.61 -14.22 -8.44
N GLY A 54 -41.35 -13.76 -8.47
CA GLY A 54 -40.18 -14.47 -7.95
C GLY A 54 -39.30 -15.12 -9.04
N PHE A 55 -38.30 -15.89 -8.62
CA PHE A 55 -37.40 -16.63 -9.51
C PHE A 55 -37.99 -17.99 -9.87
N VAL A 56 -38.08 -18.28 -11.17
CA VAL A 56 -38.54 -19.58 -11.67
C VAL A 56 -37.38 -20.24 -12.41
N GLY A 57 -36.92 -21.40 -11.94
CA GLY A 57 -36.06 -22.26 -12.73
C GLY A 57 -36.86 -22.88 -13.86
N GLN A 58 -36.79 -22.33 -15.08
CA GLN A 58 -37.40 -22.96 -16.25
C GLN A 58 -36.40 -23.88 -16.94
N GLY A 59 -36.48 -25.17 -16.64
CA GLY A 59 -36.02 -26.20 -17.57
C GLY A 59 -37.07 -26.41 -18.65
N GLY A 60 -36.72 -26.20 -19.92
CA GLY A 60 -37.56 -26.47 -21.09
C GLY A 60 -36.95 -27.56 -21.98
N THR A 61 -37.79 -28.29 -22.72
CA THR A 61 -37.40 -29.46 -23.55
C THR A 61 -36.83 -29.10 -24.93
N ALA A 62 -36.44 -27.85 -25.18
CA ALA A 62 -36.00 -27.39 -26.50
C ALA A 62 -34.45 -27.35 -26.63
N PRO A 63 -33.90 -27.55 -27.85
CA PRO A 63 -32.45 -27.54 -28.08
C PRO A 63 -31.82 -26.16 -27.79
N LEU A 64 -30.64 -26.19 -27.18
CA LEU A 64 -29.86 -25.02 -26.72
C LEU A 64 -29.56 -23.98 -27.81
N GLU A 65 -29.56 -24.40 -29.08
CA GLU A 65 -29.20 -23.57 -30.25
C GLU A 65 -30.19 -22.40 -30.50
N GLU A 66 -31.47 -22.54 -30.13
CA GLU A 66 -32.46 -21.45 -30.29
C GLU A 66 -32.34 -20.35 -29.22
N TYR A 67 -31.86 -20.69 -28.02
CA TYR A 67 -31.69 -19.73 -26.92
C TYR A 67 -30.42 -18.88 -27.04
N ALA A 68 -29.36 -19.45 -27.63
CA ALA A 68 -28.08 -18.77 -27.82
C ALA A 68 -28.15 -17.60 -28.83
N ALA A 69 -29.13 -17.60 -29.73
CA ALA A 69 -29.27 -16.60 -30.80
C ALA A 69 -29.95 -15.29 -30.35
N ALA A 70 -30.74 -15.30 -29.27
CA ALA A 70 -31.51 -14.14 -28.82
C ALA A 70 -30.86 -13.35 -27.66
N SER A 71 -29.87 -13.93 -26.99
CA SER A 71 -29.30 -13.40 -25.74
C SER A 71 -27.80 -13.10 -25.90
N SER A 72 -27.45 -12.17 -26.79
CA SER A 72 -26.07 -11.69 -26.90
C SER A 72 -25.78 -10.64 -25.82
N VAL A 73 -25.43 -11.08 -24.61
CA VAL A 73 -24.78 -10.21 -23.62
C VAL A 73 -23.29 -10.22 -23.93
N LYS A 74 -22.72 -9.05 -24.29
CA LYS A 74 -21.27 -8.88 -24.35
C LYS A 74 -20.73 -8.87 -22.91
N LEU A 75 -20.19 -10.02 -22.50
CA LEU A 75 -19.37 -10.13 -21.29
C LEU A 75 -18.02 -9.44 -21.55
N TYR A 76 -17.71 -8.44 -20.75
CA TYR A 76 -16.34 -7.95 -20.60
C TYR A 76 -15.74 -8.71 -19.42
N GLU A 77 -14.87 -9.66 -19.74
CA GLU A 77 -14.07 -10.36 -18.75
C GLU A 77 -12.89 -9.45 -18.37
N TYR A 78 -12.89 -8.94 -17.14
CA TYR A 78 -11.63 -8.51 -16.52
C TYR A 78 -10.94 -9.76 -16.00
N VAL A 79 -10.20 -10.45 -16.88
CA VAL A 79 -9.18 -11.40 -16.43
C VAL A 79 -8.06 -10.55 -15.87
N SER A 80 -8.06 -10.35 -14.57
CA SER A 80 -6.81 -10.09 -13.87
C SER A 80 -5.98 -11.38 -13.97
N ASP A 81 -4.89 -11.35 -14.73
CA ASP A 81 -3.88 -12.41 -14.77
C ASP A 81 -3.14 -12.48 -13.42
N TYR A 82 -3.85 -12.83 -12.34
CA TYR A 82 -3.20 -13.16 -11.08
C TYR A 82 -2.52 -14.51 -11.23
N SER A 83 -1.23 -14.49 -11.58
CA SER A 83 -0.35 -15.61 -11.36
C SER A 83 -0.25 -15.84 -9.85
N TYR A 84 -0.89 -16.90 -9.35
CA TYR A 84 -0.68 -17.37 -7.99
C TYR A 84 0.72 -17.99 -7.92
N GLU A 85 1.70 -17.20 -7.49
CA GLU A 85 3.03 -17.71 -7.17
C GLU A 85 3.13 -17.95 -5.67
N ASP A 86 3.50 -19.17 -5.28
CA ASP A 86 3.77 -19.52 -3.89
C ASP A 86 5.05 -18.80 -3.42
N LEU A 87 4.86 -17.65 -2.77
CA LEU A 87 5.91 -16.76 -2.29
C LEU A 87 6.85 -17.42 -1.27
N THR A 88 6.44 -18.53 -0.65
CA THR A 88 7.28 -19.26 0.32
C THR A 88 8.35 -20.14 -0.34
N SER A 89 8.28 -20.30 -1.67
CA SER A 89 9.17 -21.16 -2.46
C SER A 89 10.11 -20.40 -3.41
N LEU A 90 10.02 -19.07 -3.44
CA LEU A 90 10.87 -18.24 -4.30
C LEU A 90 12.29 -18.20 -3.73
N GLY A 91 13.21 -18.88 -4.42
CA GLY A 91 14.50 -19.30 -3.89
C GLY A 91 15.55 -18.21 -3.64
N ALA A 92 15.28 -16.93 -3.92
CA ALA A 92 16.20 -15.84 -3.57
C ALA A 92 15.74 -15.14 -2.28
N GLU A 93 16.52 -15.26 -1.22
CA GLU A 93 16.33 -14.49 0.01
C GLU A 93 16.61 -13.01 -0.28
N ILE A 94 15.60 -12.16 -0.09
CA ILE A 94 15.70 -10.71 -0.25
C ILE A 94 15.84 -10.09 1.13
N SER A 95 16.89 -9.31 1.33
CA SER A 95 17.07 -8.48 2.53
C SER A 95 16.96 -7.00 2.19
N LEU A 96 16.19 -6.28 3.02
CA LEU A 96 15.83 -4.86 2.85
C LEU A 96 16.66 -3.91 3.75
N ASP A 97 17.78 -4.38 4.28
CA ASP A 97 18.55 -3.69 5.32
C ASP A 97 18.96 -2.24 4.90
N PRO A 98 18.61 -1.17 5.66
CA PRO A 98 17.86 -1.11 6.93
C PRO A 98 16.42 -0.59 6.81
N VAL A 99 15.84 -0.51 5.60
CA VAL A 99 14.49 0.03 5.39
C VAL A 99 13.48 -1.10 5.54
N GLU A 100 13.15 -1.41 6.79
CA GLU A 100 12.10 -2.39 7.12
C GLU A 100 10.70 -1.89 6.75
N ARG A 101 10.53 -0.60 6.46
CA ARG A 101 9.25 0.05 6.15
C ARG A 101 9.41 1.32 5.32
N ILE A 102 8.36 1.74 4.64
CA ILE A 102 8.28 3.08 4.03
C ILE A 102 7.28 3.95 4.78
N VAL A 103 7.59 5.24 4.87
CA VAL A 103 6.69 6.23 5.48
C VAL A 103 5.83 6.83 4.38
N SER A 104 4.52 6.79 4.56
CA SER A 104 3.55 7.38 3.63
C SER A 104 3.87 8.84 3.36
N GLU A 105 3.65 9.29 2.12
CA GLU A 105 3.88 10.67 1.69
C GLU A 105 5.34 11.15 1.75
N ARG A 106 6.31 10.24 1.96
CA ARG A 106 7.75 10.57 1.96
C ARG A 106 8.51 9.92 0.83
N ASP A 107 9.42 10.71 0.25
CA ASP A 107 10.46 10.17 -0.61
C ASP A 107 11.25 9.11 0.16
N ALA A 108 11.48 7.96 -0.46
CA ALA A 108 12.22 6.86 0.16
C ALA A 108 13.22 6.26 -0.82
N ASN A 109 14.37 5.86 -0.29
CA ASN A 109 15.33 5.01 -0.97
C ASN A 109 15.33 3.66 -0.26
N ILE A 110 14.92 2.61 -0.97
CA ILE A 110 14.79 1.26 -0.45
C ILE A 110 16.04 0.49 -0.92
N PRO A 111 17.07 0.34 -0.09
CA PRO A 111 18.20 -0.53 -0.40
C PRO A 111 17.75 -1.99 -0.36
N ILE A 112 18.21 -2.76 -1.33
CA ILE A 112 17.85 -4.16 -1.49
C ILE A 112 19.14 -4.94 -1.71
N THR A 113 19.27 -6.03 -0.97
CA THR A 113 20.35 -7.00 -1.13
C THR A 113 19.76 -8.36 -1.42
N ALA A 114 20.31 -9.05 -2.42
CA ALA A 114 19.91 -10.41 -2.79
C ALA A 114 21.05 -11.10 -3.53
N ASP A 115 21.16 -12.42 -3.38
CA ASP A 115 22.07 -13.24 -4.17
C ASP A 115 21.44 -13.56 -5.53
N VAL A 116 21.48 -12.57 -6.43
CA VAL A 116 20.90 -12.64 -7.78
C VAL A 116 21.89 -12.16 -8.83
N PRO A 117 21.78 -12.62 -10.09
CA PRO A 117 22.64 -12.17 -11.17
C PRO A 117 22.58 -10.65 -11.37
N ASP A 118 23.72 -10.05 -11.72
CA ASP A 118 23.78 -8.67 -12.18
C ASP A 118 22.86 -8.47 -13.40
N GLY A 119 22.14 -7.35 -13.43
CA GLY A 119 21.12 -7.10 -14.45
C GLY A 119 19.70 -7.52 -14.06
N SER A 120 19.55 -8.34 -12.99
CA SER A 120 18.23 -8.60 -12.37
C SER A 120 17.56 -7.28 -11.97
N LYS A 121 16.22 -7.26 -11.94
CA LYS A 121 15.44 -6.05 -11.61
C LYS A 121 14.71 -6.22 -10.29
N ALA A 122 14.92 -5.30 -9.37
CA ALA A 122 14.02 -5.08 -8.25
C ALA A 122 12.90 -4.12 -8.67
N VAL A 123 11.65 -4.47 -8.40
CA VAL A 123 10.47 -3.68 -8.79
C VAL A 123 9.59 -3.49 -7.57
N LEU A 124 9.31 -2.23 -7.22
CA LEU A 124 8.32 -1.89 -6.21
C LEU A 124 6.94 -1.97 -6.85
N LYS A 125 6.10 -2.81 -6.27
CA LYS A 125 4.70 -2.99 -6.61
C LYS A 125 3.83 -2.30 -5.57
N LYS A 126 2.82 -1.58 -6.05
CA LYS A 126 1.73 -0.98 -5.29
C LYS A 126 0.44 -1.61 -5.78
N ASP A 127 -0.21 -2.40 -4.93
CA ASP A 127 -1.41 -3.18 -5.29
C ASP A 127 -1.24 -3.97 -6.62
N GLY A 128 -0.04 -4.54 -6.82
CA GLY A 128 0.33 -5.29 -8.02
C GLY A 128 0.83 -4.45 -9.21
N VAL A 129 0.65 -3.13 -9.17
CA VAL A 129 1.11 -2.20 -10.22
C VAL A 129 2.55 -1.77 -9.96
N SER A 130 3.39 -1.78 -10.99
CA SER A 130 4.77 -1.29 -10.89
C SER A 130 4.80 0.23 -10.75
N VAL A 131 5.43 0.72 -9.68
CA VAL A 131 5.58 2.17 -9.42
C VAL A 131 7.03 2.64 -9.49
N ALA A 132 7.99 1.77 -9.16
CA ALA A 132 9.41 2.08 -9.27
C ALA A 132 10.23 0.80 -9.53
N SER A 133 11.45 0.94 -10.04
CA SER A 133 12.35 -0.19 -10.23
C SER A 133 13.81 0.22 -10.21
N SER A 134 14.68 -0.73 -9.86
CA SER A 134 16.14 -0.60 -9.95
C SER A 134 16.74 -1.90 -10.48
N THR A 135 17.92 -1.80 -11.07
CA THR A 135 18.71 -2.95 -11.51
C THR A 135 19.75 -3.32 -10.46
N PHE A 136 19.96 -4.62 -10.26
CA PHE A 136 21.00 -5.15 -9.38
C PHE A 136 22.38 -5.03 -10.02
N ALA A 137 23.35 -4.63 -9.19
CA ALA A 137 24.77 -4.72 -9.47
C ALA A 137 25.51 -5.15 -8.20
N ASN A 138 26.34 -6.18 -8.30
CA ASN A 138 27.03 -6.82 -7.19
C ASN A 138 26.08 -7.20 -6.04
N GLY A 139 24.93 -7.79 -6.37
CA GLY A 139 23.92 -8.21 -5.39
C GLY A 139 23.20 -7.07 -4.66
N LYS A 140 23.32 -5.82 -5.14
CA LYS A 140 22.67 -4.64 -4.54
C LYS A 140 21.84 -3.86 -5.55
N ALA A 141 20.71 -3.32 -5.09
CA ALA A 141 19.88 -2.37 -5.82
C ALA A 141 19.33 -1.30 -4.86
N VAL A 142 18.94 -0.14 -5.37
CA VAL A 142 18.26 0.89 -4.56
C VAL A 142 17.06 1.40 -5.35
N ILE A 143 15.85 1.12 -4.85
CA ILE A 143 14.63 1.68 -5.44
C ILE A 143 14.39 3.05 -4.82
N SER A 144 14.38 4.10 -5.65
CA SER A 144 13.92 5.43 -5.24
C SER A 144 12.44 5.59 -5.59
N VAL A 145 11.62 5.98 -4.61
CA VAL A 145 10.19 6.25 -4.77
C VAL A 145 9.87 7.64 -4.24
N LYS A 146 8.91 8.32 -4.88
CA LYS A 146 8.43 9.64 -4.45
C LYS A 146 7.31 9.49 -3.43
N GLY A 147 7.27 10.40 -2.46
CA GLY A 147 6.23 10.40 -1.44
C GLY A 147 4.81 10.45 -2.02
N SER A 148 4.62 11.14 -3.15
CA SER A 148 3.34 11.18 -3.88
C SER A 148 2.85 9.82 -4.39
N ASP A 149 3.76 8.85 -4.54
CA ASP A 149 3.43 7.51 -5.01
C ASP A 149 3.15 6.54 -3.85
N VAL A 150 3.44 6.95 -2.61
CA VAL A 150 3.30 6.14 -1.39
C VAL A 150 2.11 6.62 -0.55
N ASP A 151 1.09 5.79 -0.47
CA ASP A 151 -0.05 5.96 0.44
C ASP A 151 -0.20 4.76 1.39
N ALA A 152 -0.65 5.03 2.61
CA ALA A 152 -0.81 4.01 3.64
C ALA A 152 -2.00 3.06 3.45
N GLY A 153 -2.87 3.30 2.46
CA GLY A 153 -4.02 2.43 2.15
C GLY A 153 -3.67 1.29 1.20
N ALA A 154 -2.53 1.37 0.51
CA ALA A 154 -2.10 0.42 -0.49
C ALA A 154 -1.13 -0.64 0.07
N ASN A 155 -1.02 -1.76 -0.65
CA ASN A 155 -0.09 -2.84 -0.32
C ASN A 155 1.19 -2.72 -1.16
N TYR A 156 2.34 -2.83 -0.50
CA TYR A 156 3.63 -2.71 -1.15
C TYR A 156 4.43 -4.00 -1.06
N ALA A 157 5.06 -4.36 -2.17
CA ALA A 157 5.99 -5.47 -2.25
C ALA A 157 7.15 -5.12 -3.17
N VAL A 158 8.33 -5.60 -2.83
CA VAL A 158 9.47 -5.63 -3.75
C VAL A 158 9.48 -7.00 -4.40
N VAL A 159 9.43 -7.02 -5.73
CA VAL A 159 9.53 -8.23 -6.54
C VAL A 159 10.83 -8.20 -7.32
N VAL A 160 11.61 -9.27 -7.24
CA VAL A 160 12.88 -9.41 -7.96
C VAL A 160 12.68 -10.30 -9.17
N TYR A 161 13.09 -9.81 -10.33
CA TYR A 161 12.98 -10.49 -11.62
C TYR A 161 14.36 -10.73 -12.24
N ASP A 162 14.50 -11.88 -12.90
CA ASP A 162 15.50 -12.10 -13.94
C ASP A 162 14.78 -12.36 -15.27
N GLY A 163 14.88 -11.42 -16.21
CA GLY A 163 14.02 -11.39 -17.38
C GLY A 163 12.54 -11.32 -16.98
N SER A 164 11.77 -12.34 -17.34
CA SER A 164 10.35 -12.50 -16.97
C SER A 164 10.12 -13.40 -15.76
N LYS A 165 11.18 -14.02 -15.22
CA LYS A 165 11.08 -14.98 -14.11
C LYS A 165 11.14 -14.23 -12.78
N VAL A 166 10.21 -14.50 -11.89
CA VAL A 166 10.27 -14.04 -10.50
C VAL A 166 11.30 -14.89 -9.74
N LEU A 167 12.21 -14.23 -9.02
CA LEU A 167 13.23 -14.87 -8.20
C LEU A 167 12.93 -14.77 -6.70
N GLY A 168 12.23 -13.71 -6.28
CA GLY A 168 11.94 -13.43 -4.88
C GLY A 168 10.90 -12.33 -4.74
N VAL A 169 10.19 -12.33 -3.61
CA VAL A 169 9.26 -11.28 -3.21
C VAL A 169 9.41 -11.01 -1.72
N VAL A 170 9.35 -9.74 -1.34
CA VAL A 170 9.25 -9.32 0.06
C VAL A 170 8.18 -8.26 0.21
N ILE A 171 7.32 -8.42 1.22
CA ILE A 171 6.30 -7.42 1.57
C ILE A 171 6.98 -6.28 2.30
N LEU A 172 6.66 -5.05 1.90
CA LEU A 172 7.21 -3.84 2.51
C LEU A 172 6.08 -3.13 3.27
N PRO A 173 6.11 -3.10 4.61
CA PRO A 173 5.10 -2.41 5.39
C PRO A 173 5.17 -0.90 5.14
N VAL A 174 4.00 -0.26 5.19
CA VAL A 174 3.85 1.19 5.12
C VAL A 174 3.32 1.71 6.43
N VAL A 175 3.89 2.81 6.92
CA VAL A 175 3.45 3.48 8.13
C VAL A 175 3.10 4.94 7.86
N THR A 176 2.17 5.49 8.63
CA THR A 176 1.89 6.93 8.65
C THR A 176 2.50 7.57 9.88
N VAL A 177 2.90 8.84 9.78
CA VAL A 177 3.22 9.66 10.95
C VAL A 177 1.92 9.97 11.69
N VAL A 178 1.81 9.52 12.93
CA VAL A 178 0.66 9.78 13.82
C VAL A 178 0.87 11.09 14.57
N SER A 179 2.08 11.29 15.10
CA SER A 179 2.44 12.49 15.85
C SER A 179 3.92 12.82 15.66
N ALA A 180 4.27 14.09 15.87
CA ALA A 180 5.65 14.56 15.89
C ALA A 180 5.84 15.52 17.07
N THR A 181 6.72 15.14 18.02
CA THR A 181 6.91 15.89 19.26
C THR A 181 8.32 16.48 19.34
N PRO A 182 8.47 17.82 19.39
CA PRO A 182 9.76 18.47 19.52
C PRO A 182 10.19 18.60 20.98
N THR A 183 11.46 18.32 21.24
CA THR A 183 12.13 18.56 22.53
C THR A 183 13.46 19.27 22.29
N ALA A 184 13.91 20.03 23.29
CA ALA A 184 15.20 20.69 23.21
C ALA A 184 15.88 20.67 24.58
N THR A 185 17.21 20.60 24.58
CA THR A 185 18.04 20.72 25.78
C THR A 185 19.21 21.64 25.50
N VAL A 186 19.65 22.41 26.50
CA VAL A 186 20.80 23.30 26.35
C VAL A 186 21.82 23.06 27.45
N LYS A 187 23.06 22.76 27.04
CA LYS A 187 24.20 22.54 27.92
C LYS A 187 25.18 23.69 27.80
N LYS A 188 25.52 24.32 28.93
CA LYS A 188 26.57 25.33 28.99
C LYS A 188 27.93 24.69 28.69
N LEU A 189 28.71 25.31 27.81
CA LEU A 189 30.09 24.96 27.52
C LEU A 189 31.04 26.02 28.12
N ASN A 190 32.33 25.92 27.82
CA ASN A 190 33.32 26.88 28.28
C ASN A 190 33.09 28.26 27.63
N GLY A 191 33.34 29.32 28.42
CA GLY A 191 33.12 30.70 28.00
C GLY A 191 31.63 31.01 27.76
N ASN A 192 31.33 31.65 26.64
CA ASN A 192 29.98 32.06 26.27
C ASN A 192 29.26 31.02 25.39
N GLN A 193 29.88 29.90 25.05
CA GLN A 193 29.26 28.89 24.19
C GLN A 193 28.29 27.99 24.95
N LYS A 194 27.27 27.52 24.24
CA LYS A 194 26.31 26.50 24.69
C LYS A 194 26.07 25.52 23.55
N ARG A 195 25.83 24.26 23.91
CA ARG A 195 25.34 23.23 22.98
C ARG A 195 23.82 23.14 23.14
N LEU A 196 23.10 23.44 22.07
CA LEU A 196 21.67 23.19 21.95
C LEU A 196 21.51 21.84 21.23
N THR A 197 20.78 20.91 21.83
CA THR A 197 20.37 19.66 21.19
C THR A 197 18.86 19.73 21.00
N VAL A 198 18.40 19.63 19.76
CA VAL A 198 16.97 19.64 19.40
C VAL A 198 16.64 18.27 18.83
N THR A 199 15.57 17.65 19.35
CA THR A 199 15.11 16.34 18.90
C THR A 199 13.64 16.42 18.53
N VAL A 200 13.26 15.94 17.35
CA VAL A 200 11.87 15.67 16.99
C VAL A 200 11.68 14.17 16.98
N THR A 201 10.77 13.67 17.81
CA THR A 201 10.40 12.25 17.81
C THR A 201 9.09 12.09 17.06
N GLU A 202 9.12 11.30 15.99
CA GLU A 202 7.92 10.84 15.32
C GLU A 202 7.40 9.57 15.99
N GLU A 203 6.08 9.49 16.07
CA GLU A 203 5.35 8.26 16.40
C GLU A 203 4.61 7.81 15.14
N TYR A 204 4.73 6.53 14.81
CA TYR A 204 4.15 5.95 13.61
C TYR A 204 2.94 5.08 13.93
N SER A 205 2.18 4.71 12.89
CA SER A 205 0.96 3.88 13.02
C SER A 205 1.21 2.44 13.48
N ASP A 206 2.46 1.99 13.47
CA ASP A 206 2.91 0.70 14.02
C ASP A 206 3.38 0.81 15.48
N ASP A 207 3.08 1.93 16.16
CA ASP A 207 3.50 2.30 17.52
C ASP A 207 5.03 2.45 17.70
N SER A 208 5.80 2.37 16.62
CA SER A 208 7.23 2.64 16.68
C SER A 208 7.50 4.14 16.69
N ALA A 209 8.71 4.50 17.11
CA ALA A 209 9.14 5.89 17.16
C ALA A 209 10.52 6.08 16.52
N GLU A 210 10.72 7.22 15.88
CA GLU A 210 11.98 7.60 15.25
C GLU A 210 12.40 9.01 15.65
N PRO A 211 13.58 9.19 16.27
CA PRO A 211 14.09 10.50 16.65
C PRO A 211 14.99 11.10 15.56
N PHE A 212 14.68 12.33 15.15
CA PHE A 212 15.59 13.21 14.42
C PHE A 212 16.29 14.13 15.41
N THR A 213 17.62 14.11 15.47
CA THR A 213 18.38 14.91 16.45
C THR A 213 19.42 15.77 15.77
N GLU A 214 19.44 17.06 16.14
CA GLU A 214 20.42 18.03 15.68
C GLU A 214 21.12 18.71 16.85
N GLU A 215 22.43 18.87 16.74
CA GLU A 215 23.26 19.58 17.72
C GLU A 215 23.83 20.87 17.13
N VAL A 216 23.56 21.99 17.80
CA VAL A 216 24.00 23.32 17.36
C VAL A 216 24.77 24.05 18.47
N LEU A 217 25.85 24.70 18.09
CA LEU A 217 26.61 25.57 19.00
C LEU A 217 26.06 27.00 18.93
N ILE A 218 25.53 27.49 20.06
CA ILE A 218 25.00 28.85 20.19
C ILE A 218 25.86 29.69 21.14
N ARG A 219 26.03 30.99 20.83
CA ARG A 219 26.89 31.91 21.61
C ARG A 219 26.16 32.64 22.75
N ASN A 220 24.84 32.69 22.72
CA ASN A 220 24.03 33.24 23.78
C ASN A 220 22.62 32.65 23.70
N ASN A 221 21.78 32.94 24.69
CA ASN A 221 20.37 32.61 24.57
C ASN A 221 19.75 33.41 23.43
N ALA A 222 19.11 32.69 22.52
CA ALA A 222 18.34 33.27 21.44
C ALA A 222 17.09 32.41 21.20
N ALA A 223 16.09 33.08 20.64
CA ALA A 223 15.01 32.45 19.93
C ALA A 223 15.43 32.31 18.47
N ASP A 224 15.38 31.09 17.94
CA ASP A 224 15.72 30.82 16.54
C ASP A 224 15.00 29.57 16.02
N VAL A 225 15.10 29.33 14.71
CA VAL A 225 14.50 28.19 14.02
C VAL A 225 15.59 27.26 13.52
N TYR A 226 15.43 25.97 13.79
CA TYR A 226 16.40 24.92 13.46
C TYR A 226 15.75 23.88 12.56
N GLN A 227 16.44 23.50 11.49
CA GLN A 227 16.04 22.35 10.67
C GLN A 227 16.41 21.07 11.43
N VAL A 228 15.46 20.17 11.68
CA VAL A 228 15.65 18.89 12.39
C VAL A 228 14.92 17.80 11.62
N GLY A 229 15.67 16.98 10.88
CA GLY A 229 15.06 16.04 9.93
C GLY A 229 14.17 16.78 8.92
N PRO A 230 12.90 16.36 8.71
CA PRO A 230 11.96 17.05 7.83
C PRO A 230 11.33 18.31 8.45
N TYR A 231 11.61 18.65 9.72
CA TYR A 231 10.91 19.71 10.45
C TYR A 231 11.71 21.00 10.58
N LYS A 232 10.98 22.13 10.62
CA LYS A 232 11.47 23.42 11.13
C LYS A 232 10.97 23.59 12.56
N VAL A 233 11.90 23.66 13.52
CA VAL A 233 11.60 23.73 14.96
C VAL A 233 12.00 25.08 15.51
N TYR A 234 11.04 25.82 16.07
CA TYR A 234 11.32 27.05 16.80
C TYR A 234 11.75 26.71 18.23
N VAL A 235 12.89 27.25 18.66
CA VAL A 235 13.41 27.10 20.03
C VAL A 235 13.74 28.46 20.62
N ASP A 236 13.16 28.76 21.78
CA ASP A 236 13.49 29.93 22.62
C ASP A 236 14.21 29.46 23.88
N THR A 237 15.47 29.86 24.02
CA THR A 237 16.31 29.51 25.18
C THR A 237 16.27 30.61 26.25
N LYS A 238 16.30 30.23 27.53
CA LYS A 238 16.30 31.17 28.66
C LYS A 238 17.32 30.77 29.73
N GLY A 239 18.12 31.73 30.19
CA GLY A 239 19.15 31.45 31.20
C GLY A 239 20.26 30.53 30.67
N ASN A 240 21.06 29.90 31.52
CA ASN A 240 22.22 29.14 31.00
C ASN A 240 21.92 27.70 30.56
N ASN A 241 20.75 27.18 30.95
CA ASN A 241 20.42 25.76 30.88
C ASN A 241 18.91 25.47 30.74
N LYS A 242 18.08 26.45 30.32
CA LYS A 242 16.63 26.25 30.21
C LYS A 242 16.10 26.54 28.81
N ILE A 243 15.09 25.79 28.43
CA ILE A 243 14.24 26.06 27.27
C ILE A 243 12.98 26.78 27.76
N ARG A 244 12.58 27.82 27.05
CA ARG A 244 11.36 28.58 27.31
C ARG A 244 10.23 28.14 26.40
N LYS A 245 10.52 27.90 25.12
CA LYS A 245 9.57 27.38 24.13
C LYS A 245 10.27 26.44 23.15
N CYS A 246 9.57 25.42 22.72
CA CYS A 246 9.98 24.46 21.71
C CYS A 246 8.71 23.97 21.01
N TYR A 247 8.57 24.21 19.71
CA TYR A 247 7.43 23.72 18.92
C TYR A 247 7.80 23.63 17.44
N ILE A 248 7.14 22.72 16.73
CA ILE A 248 7.26 22.59 15.27
C ILE A 248 6.48 23.75 14.65
N MET A 249 7.09 24.39 13.65
CA MET A 249 6.41 25.40 12.85
C MET A 249 5.55 24.71 11.79
N ASN A 250 4.24 24.95 11.83
CA ASN A 250 3.36 24.59 10.73
C ASN A 250 3.63 25.57 9.58
N GLU A 251 3.77 25.06 8.35
CA GLU A 251 3.88 25.89 7.15
C GLU A 251 2.60 26.67 6.85
#